data_AF-A0A3N8LW90-F1
#
_entry.id   AF-A0A3N8LW90-F1
#
_cell.length_a   1.000
_cell.length_b   1.000
_cell.length_c   1.000
_cell.angle_alpha   90.00
_cell.angle_beta   90.00
_cell.angle_gamma   90.00
#
_symmetry.space_group_name_H-M   'P 1'
#
loop_
_entity.id
_entity.type
_entity.pdbx_description
1 polymer ?
#
loop_
_entity_poly.entity_id
_entity_poly.type
_entity_poly.pdbx_seq_one_letter_code
_entity_poly.pdbx_strand_id
1 'polypeptide(L)' 'MAKADHKSRPPITERYVTIQESWGFPKSMGRRPKSFYPWFRIGGMWIINDAGFVPGRKARITVEPGRLIITAM' A
#
# COMPACT_ATOMS: atom_id res chain seq x y z
N MET A 1 7.33 -12.78 -37.30
CA MET A 1 6.94 -11.73 -36.33
C MET A 1 7.37 -12.22 -34.95
N ALA A 2 8.47 -11.71 -34.41
CA ALA A 2 8.91 -12.06 -33.05
C ALA A 2 8.04 -11.30 -32.04
N LYS A 3 7.46 -12.00 -31.06
CA LYS A 3 6.67 -11.38 -29.99
C LYS A 3 7.61 -10.49 -29.15
N ALA A 4 7.33 -9.19 -29.11
CA ALA A 4 7.94 -8.30 -28.13
C ALA A 4 7.61 -8.80 -26.72
N ASP A 5 8.58 -8.70 -25.80
CA ASP A 5 8.41 -8.89 -24.35
C ASP A 5 8.40 -10.31 -23.76
N HIS A 6 9.20 -11.25 -24.28
CA HIS A 6 9.49 -12.52 -23.57
C HIS A 6 10.11 -12.29 -22.17
N LYS A 7 10.80 -11.17 -21.92
CA LYS A 7 11.51 -10.92 -20.65
C LYS A 7 10.81 -9.97 -19.68
N SER A 8 9.61 -9.48 -20.00
CA SER A 8 8.91 -8.58 -19.08
C SER A 8 8.31 -9.38 -17.93
N ARG A 9 8.69 -9.05 -16.69
CA ARG A 9 8.06 -9.60 -15.50
C ARG A 9 6.61 -9.09 -15.49
N PRO A 10 5.59 -9.95 -15.30
CA PRO A 10 4.21 -9.48 -15.26
C PRO A 10 4.07 -8.40 -14.17
N PRO A 11 3.31 -7.33 -14.41
CA PRO A 11 3.12 -6.28 -13.44
C PRO A 11 2.56 -6.88 -12.14
N ILE A 12 3.12 -6.47 -11.00
CA ILE A 12 2.57 -6.85 -9.70
C ILE A 12 1.25 -6.09 -9.54
N THR A 13 0.15 -6.74 -9.91
CA THR A 13 -1.20 -6.19 -9.88
C THR A 13 -1.82 -6.26 -8.49
N GLU A 14 -1.29 -7.10 -7.58
CA GLU A 14 -1.84 -7.31 -6.24
C GLU A 14 -0.78 -7.33 -5.14
N ARG A 15 -1.13 -6.77 -3.98
CA ARG A 15 -0.34 -6.81 -2.75
C ARG A 15 -1.25 -7.01 -1.54
N TYR A 16 -0.68 -7.52 -0.46
CA TYR A 16 -1.37 -7.72 0.82
C TYR A 16 -0.58 -7.01 1.92
N VAL A 17 -1.28 -6.23 2.73
CA VAL A 17 -0.68 -5.47 3.85
C VAL A 17 -1.46 -5.71 5.13
N THR A 18 -0.81 -5.53 6.27
CA THR A 18 -1.49 -5.51 7.58
C THR A 18 -1.78 -4.07 7.98
N ILE A 19 -3.01 -3.80 8.37
CA ILE A 19 -3.44 -2.47 8.84
C ILE A 19 -2.83 -2.25 10.22
N GLN A 20 -2.11 -1.14 10.39
CA GLN A 20 -1.48 -0.79 11.67
C GLN A 20 -2.08 0.49 12.24
N GLU A 21 -2.25 0.52 13.56
CA GLU A 21 -2.48 1.77 14.29
C GLU A 21 -1.19 2.56 14.33
N SER A 22 -1.30 3.89 14.26
CA SER A 22 -0.17 4.77 14.46
C SER A 22 -0.59 5.91 15.36
N TRP A 23 0.05 6.00 16.52
CA TRP A 23 -0.12 7.11 17.47
C TRP A 23 0.93 8.19 17.18
N GLY A 24 0.47 9.38 16.77
CA GLY A 24 1.32 10.56 16.53
C GLY A 24 2.03 10.63 15.17
N PHE A 25 2.78 11.71 14.95
CA PHE A 25 3.77 11.80 13.86
C PHE A 25 5.00 10.98 14.24
N PRO A 26 5.64 10.25 13.31
CA PRO A 26 6.92 9.60 13.60
C PRO A 26 7.91 10.69 14.05
N LYS A 27 8.29 10.68 15.34
CA LYS A 27 9.13 11.71 15.98
C LYS A 27 10.53 11.81 15.37
N SER A 28 10.97 10.77 14.65
CA SER A 28 11.95 10.87 13.58
C SER A 28 11.78 9.67 12.66
N MET A 29 11.65 9.88 11.35
CA MET A 29 12.07 8.85 10.40
C MET A 29 13.60 8.85 10.53
N GLY A 30 14.19 7.87 11.23
CA GLY A 30 15.61 7.85 11.69
C GLY A 30 16.68 8.28 10.68
N ARG A 31 17.70 7.44 10.40
CA ARG A 31 18.60 7.75 9.27
C ARG A 31 17.79 7.63 7.99
N ARG A 32 17.67 8.71 7.21
CA ARG A 32 17.07 8.66 5.87
C ARG A 32 17.66 7.48 5.10
N PRO A 33 16.85 6.53 4.63
CA PRO A 33 17.37 5.39 3.86
C PRO A 33 18.05 5.91 2.58
N LYS A 34 19.12 5.21 2.14
CA LYS A 34 19.85 5.54 0.89
C LYS A 34 18.94 5.53 -0.35
N SER A 35 17.86 4.75 -0.30
CA SER A 35 16.79 4.71 -1.31
C SER A 35 15.49 5.23 -0.73
N PHE A 36 14.85 6.16 -1.44
CA PHE A 36 13.56 6.74 -1.07
C PHE A 36 12.45 5.85 -1.64
N TYR A 37 11.73 5.12 -0.79
CA TYR A 37 10.52 4.43 -1.21
C TYR A 37 9.31 5.34 -0.95
N PRO A 38 8.38 5.46 -1.91
CA PRO A 38 7.14 6.18 -1.65
C PRO A 38 6.36 5.44 -0.56
N TRP A 39 5.94 6.17 0.45
CA TRP A 39 5.01 5.71 1.48
C TRP A 39 3.92 6.77 1.63
N PHE A 40 2.73 6.34 2.01
CA PHE A 40 1.64 7.24 2.34
C PHE A 40 0.92 6.73 3.57
N ARG A 41 0.26 7.63 4.29
CA ARG A 41 -0.56 7.34 5.46
C ARG A 41 -1.94 7.93 5.22
N ILE A 42 -2.97 7.12 5.43
CA ILE A 42 -4.37 7.56 5.38
C ILE A 42 -4.85 7.60 6.83
N GLY A 43 -5.39 8.74 7.27
CA GLY A 43 -5.88 8.94 8.63
C GLY A 43 -7.31 9.47 8.62
N GLY A 44 -8.12 9.00 9.57
CA GLY A 44 -9.52 9.41 9.73
C GLY A 44 -10.34 8.32 10.42
N MET A 45 -11.31 8.72 11.24
CA MET A 45 -12.18 7.77 11.95
C MET A 45 -13.05 6.96 10.98
N TRP A 46 -13.41 7.55 9.84
CA TRP A 46 -14.16 6.92 8.76
C TRP A 46 -13.47 5.68 8.16
N ILE A 47 -12.15 5.58 8.29
CA ILE A 47 -11.37 4.42 7.80
C ILE A 47 -11.80 3.15 8.54
N ILE A 48 -12.04 3.26 9.85
CA ILE A 48 -12.51 2.16 10.67
C ILE A 48 -14.04 2.05 10.57
N ASN A 49 -14.75 3.16 10.79
CA ASN A 49 -16.21 3.15 10.95
C ASN A 49 -16.97 2.88 9.65
N ASP A 50 -16.55 3.51 8.56
CA ASP A 50 -17.30 3.50 7.30
C ASP A 50 -16.66 2.55 6.28
N ALA A 51 -15.32 2.52 6.23
CA ALA A 51 -14.57 1.71 5.27
C ALA A 51 -14.11 0.34 5.80
N GLY A 52 -14.29 0.07 7.11
CA GLY A 52 -14.07 -1.25 7.70
C GLY A 52 -12.61 -1.70 7.83
N PHE A 53 -11.64 -0.79 7.72
CA PHE A 53 -10.21 -1.10 7.88
C PHE A 53 -9.82 -1.16 9.35
N VAL A 54 -10.12 -2.30 9.98
CA VAL A 54 -9.80 -2.55 11.38
C VAL A 54 -8.31 -2.90 11.54
N PRO A 55 -7.59 -2.26 12.48
CA PRO A 55 -6.20 -2.62 12.76
C PRO A 55 -5.98 -4.10 13.06
N GLY A 56 -4.81 -4.61 12.69
CA GLY A 56 -4.46 -6.03 12.79
C GLY A 56 -5.06 -6.91 11.68
N ARG A 57 -6.06 -6.43 10.94
CA ARG A 57 -6.59 -7.13 9.76
C ARG A 57 -5.74 -6.88 8.52
N LYS A 58 -5.91 -7.75 7.53
CA LYS A 58 -5.25 -7.59 6.22
C LYS A 58 -6.08 -6.68 5.33
N ALA A 59 -5.38 -5.98 4.44
CA ALA A 59 -5.97 -5.30 3.31
C ALA A 59 -5.32 -5.80 2.01
N ARG A 60 -6.12 -5.90 0.96
CA ARG A 60 -5.65 -6.16 -0.40
C ARG A 60 -5.44 -4.82 -1.10
N ILE A 61 -4.34 -4.69 -1.81
CA ILE A 61 -4.05 -3.54 -2.66
C ILE A 61 -3.98 -4.03 -4.10
N THR A 62 -4.90 -3.56 -4.93
CA THR A 62 -4.82 -3.71 -6.38
C THR A 62 -4.10 -2.50 -6.97
N VAL A 63 -3.09 -2.77 -7.79
CA VAL A 63 -2.25 -1.76 -8.44
C VAL A 63 -2.62 -1.69 -9.91
N GLU A 64 -3.20 -0.56 -10.30
CA GLU A 64 -3.52 -0.22 -11.68
C GLU A 64 -2.67 1.00 -12.12
N PRO A 65 -2.45 1.21 -13.43
CA PRO A 65 -1.80 2.42 -13.91
C PRO A 65 -2.52 3.68 -13.40
N GLY A 66 -1.83 4.47 -12.55
CA GLY A 66 -2.36 5.69 -11.97
C GLY A 66 -3.35 5.51 -10.80
N ARG A 67 -3.58 4.28 -10.33
CA ARG A 67 -4.59 4.00 -9.30
C ARG A 67 -4.19 2.88 -8.34
N LEU A 68 -4.48 3.10 -7.05
CA LEU A 68 -4.42 2.07 -6.02
C LEU A 68 -5.82 1.84 -5.48
N ILE A 69 -6.28 0.60 -5.48
CA ILE A 69 -7.56 0.20 -4.87
C ILE A 69 -7.22 -0.60 -3.63
N ILE A 70 -7.57 -0.07 -2.45
CA ILE A 70 -7.32 -0.74 -1.17
C ILE A 70 -8.67 -1.32 -0.71
N THR A 71 -8.68 -2.60 -0.38
CA THR A 71 -9.89 -3.33 0.03
C THR A 71 -9.65 -3.99 1.38
N ALA A 72 -10.53 -3.74 2.34
CA ALA A 72 -10.51 -4.42 3.64
C ALA A 72 -10.87 -5.90 3.45
N MET A 73 -10.27 -6.77 4.26
CA MET A 73 -10.54 -8.21 4.29
C MET A 73 -10.91 -8.68 5.69
#